data_AF-A0AAE3XFV4-F1
#
_entry.id   AF-A0AAE3XFV4-F1
#
_cell.length_a   1.000
_cell.length_b   1.000
_cell.length_c   1.000
_cell.angle_alpha   90.00
_cell.angle_beta   90.00
_cell.angle_gamma   90.00
#
_symmetry.space_group_name_H-M   'P 1'
#
loop_
_entity.id
_entity.type
_entity.pdbx_description
1 polymer ?
#
loop_
_entity_poly.entity_id
_entity_poly.type
_entity_poly.pdbx_seq_one_letter_code
_entity_poly.pdbx_strand_id
1 'polypeptide(L)'
;MHRTSGLTLVEALVGTLLLLLALTAFAAVAAQSARVVATGQLAGYAADALNGAAQAAQRGNTQYTQARTLTSDELRLLAQSAGRRNDLSAALTGDVVPQGGNPPRVRISIRGPGIAISEVVTVPGGTP
;
A
#
# COMPACT_ATOMS: atom_id res chain seq x y z
N MET A 1 18.23 22.04 60.26
CA MET A 1 17.26 21.88 59.17
C MET A 1 18.00 21.54 57.89
N HIS A 2 18.14 20.26 57.54
CA HIS A 2 18.90 19.83 56.35
C HIS A 2 18.30 18.54 55.79
N ARG A 3 17.08 18.59 55.24
CA ARG A 3 16.38 17.43 54.66
C ARG A 3 15.39 17.79 53.53
N THR A 4 15.59 18.87 52.80
CA THR A 4 14.70 19.27 51.70
C THR A 4 15.37 19.23 50.32
N SER A 5 16.69 19.37 50.22
CA SER A 5 17.38 19.43 48.92
C SER A 5 17.51 18.09 48.18
N GLY A 6 17.47 16.96 48.88
CA GLY A 6 17.56 15.63 48.25
C GLY A 6 16.24 15.14 47.66
N LEU A 7 15.10 15.59 48.24
CA LEU A 7 13.77 15.22 47.75
C LEU A 7 13.46 15.93 46.43
N THR A 8 13.80 17.22 46.32
CA THR A 8 13.54 18.04 45.13
C THR A 8 14.38 17.62 43.92
N LEU A 9 15.61 17.13 44.13
CA LEU A 9 16.49 16.68 43.05
C LEU A 9 16.06 15.31 42.50
N VAL A 10 15.59 14.41 43.37
CA VAL A 10 14.98 13.13 42.97
C VAL A 10 13.66 13.37 42.24
N GLU A 11 12.81 14.29 42.71
CA GLU A 11 11.57 14.68 42.02
C GLU A 11 11.84 15.27 40.62
N ALA A 12 12.86 16.11 40.48
CA ALA A 12 13.26 16.68 39.18
C ALA A 12 13.80 15.60 38.22
N LEU A 13 14.60 14.65 38.73
CA LEU A 13 15.10 13.51 37.94
C LEU A 13 13.95 12.59 37.51
N VAL A 14 13.03 12.28 38.41
CA VAL A 14 11.83 11.47 38.11
C VAL A 14 10.95 12.20 37.10
N GLY A 15 10.70 13.49 37.28
CA GLY A 15 9.93 14.31 36.34
C GLY A 15 10.57 14.39 34.96
N THR A 16 11.89 14.53 34.89
CA THR A 16 12.65 14.55 33.62
C THR A 16 12.63 13.17 32.96
N LEU A 17 12.77 12.10 33.72
CA LEU A 17 12.66 10.73 33.21
C LEU A 17 11.27 10.45 32.63
N LEU A 18 10.21 10.86 33.35
CA LEU A 18 8.83 10.74 32.87
C LEU A 18 8.60 11.57 31.60
N LEU A 19 9.16 12.77 31.51
CA LEU A 19 9.09 13.62 30.33
C LEU A 19 9.78 12.96 29.13
N LEU A 20 10.99 12.42 29.32
CA LEU A 20 11.73 11.68 28.29
C LEU A 20 10.95 10.43 27.85
N LEU A 21 10.39 9.68 28.80
CA LEU A 21 9.58 8.50 28.49
C LEU A 21 8.35 8.87 27.65
N ALA A 22 7.66 9.96 28.03
CA ALA A 22 6.50 10.47 27.33
C ALA A 22 6.85 10.93 25.90
N LEU A 23 7.99 11.61 25.72
CA LEU A 23 8.48 12.02 24.39
C LEU A 23 8.80 10.81 23.50
N THR A 24 9.42 9.78 24.07
CA THR A 24 9.76 8.55 23.34
C THR A 24 8.51 7.79 22.91
N ALA A 25 7.53 7.67 23.82
CA ALA A 25 6.25 7.04 23.54
C ALA A 25 5.46 7.81 22.46
N PHE A 26 5.43 9.14 22.55
CA PHE A 26 4.80 9.99 21.54
C PHE A 26 5.47 9.83 20.16
N ALA A 27 6.81 9.84 20.10
CA ALA A 27 7.54 9.64 18.86
C ALA A 27 7.26 8.26 18.23
N ALA A 28 7.17 7.21 19.06
CA ALA A 28 6.82 5.87 18.59
C ALA A 28 5.39 5.80 18.02
N VAL A 29 4.42 6.43 18.68
CA VAL A 29 3.04 6.52 18.19
C VAL A 29 2.97 7.30 16.88
N ALA A 30 3.64 8.47 16.81
CA ALA A 30 3.67 9.28 15.59
C ALA A 30 4.29 8.52 14.40
N ALA A 31 5.39 7.79 14.63
CA ALA A 31 6.01 6.96 13.60
C ALA A 31 5.09 5.82 13.13
N GLN A 32 4.36 5.19 14.05
CA GLN A 32 3.41 4.13 13.71
C GLN A 32 2.21 4.69 12.92
N SER A 33 1.66 5.83 13.33
CA SER A 33 0.59 6.51 12.60
C SER A 33 1.03 6.88 11.18
N ALA A 34 2.24 7.42 11.01
CA ALA A 34 2.79 7.74 9.70
C ALA A 34 2.92 6.50 8.80
N ARG A 35 3.38 5.37 9.37
CA ARG A 35 3.44 4.09 8.64
C ARG A 35 2.06 3.61 8.22
N VAL A 36 1.05 3.66 9.10
CA VAL A 36 -0.32 3.24 8.78
C VAL A 36 -0.89 4.09 7.63
N VAL A 37 -0.70 5.40 7.67
CA VAL A 37 -1.15 6.30 6.58
C VAL A 37 -0.41 5.98 5.28
N ALA A 38 0.90 5.80 5.30
CA ALA A 38 1.68 5.46 4.11
C ALA A 38 1.24 4.13 3.50
N THR A 39 1.07 3.08 4.32
CA THR A 39 0.55 1.78 3.87
C THR A 39 -0.87 1.89 3.33
N GLY A 40 -1.73 2.70 3.96
CA GLY A 40 -3.09 2.95 3.48
C GLY A 40 -3.13 3.65 2.12
N GLN A 41 -2.26 4.65 1.91
CA GLN A 41 -2.12 5.32 0.61
C GLN A 41 -1.61 4.35 -0.46
N LEU A 42 -0.62 3.52 -0.12
CA LEU A 42 -0.07 2.51 -1.02
C LEU A 42 -1.11 1.44 -1.38
N ALA A 43 -1.92 0.99 -0.42
CA ALA A 43 -2.99 0.03 -0.64
C ALA A 43 -4.10 0.61 -1.51
N GLY A 44 -4.49 1.86 -1.28
CA GLY A 44 -5.46 2.57 -2.13
C GLY A 44 -4.96 2.70 -3.56
N TYR A 45 -3.69 3.08 -3.74
CA TYR A 45 -3.07 3.17 -5.07
C TYR A 45 -3.03 1.80 -5.77
N ALA A 46 -2.64 0.75 -5.06
CA ALA A 46 -2.63 -0.61 -5.60
C ALA A 46 -4.05 -1.03 -6.03
N ALA A 47 -5.07 -0.75 -5.22
CA ALA A 47 -6.46 -1.05 -5.57
C ALA A 47 -6.93 -0.29 -6.82
N ASP A 48 -6.55 0.98 -6.96
CA ASP A 48 -6.89 1.79 -8.14
C ASP A 48 -6.19 1.26 -9.41
N ALA A 49 -4.91 0.90 -9.31
CA ALA A 49 -4.17 0.28 -10.41
C ALA A 49 -4.74 -1.09 -10.80
N LEU A 50 -5.18 -1.89 -9.80
CA LEU A 50 -5.81 -3.19 -10.03
C LEU A 50 -7.14 -3.02 -10.78
N ASN A 51 -7.98 -2.09 -10.32
CA ASN A 51 -9.25 -1.76 -10.97
C ASN A 51 -9.03 -1.26 -12.40
N GLY A 52 -8.04 -0.39 -12.63
CA GLY A 52 -7.69 0.07 -13.98
C GLY A 52 -7.25 -1.08 -14.89
N ALA A 53 -6.43 -2.00 -14.39
CA ALA A 53 -5.97 -3.18 -15.13
C ALA A 53 -7.13 -4.14 -15.43
N ALA A 54 -8.01 -4.36 -14.45
CA ALA A 54 -9.20 -5.19 -14.59
C ALA A 54 -10.13 -4.64 -15.66
N GLN A 55 -10.40 -3.32 -15.65
CA GLN A 55 -11.21 -2.68 -16.67
C GLN A 55 -10.57 -2.75 -18.07
N ALA A 56 -9.25 -2.58 -18.16
CA ALA A 56 -8.54 -2.72 -19.43
C ALA A 56 -8.64 -4.16 -19.98
N ALA A 57 -8.54 -5.17 -19.10
CA ALA A 57 -8.73 -6.58 -19.46
C ALA A 57 -10.17 -6.86 -19.93
N GLN A 58 -11.18 -6.35 -19.22
CA GLN A 58 -12.60 -6.49 -19.59
C GLN A 58 -12.92 -5.85 -20.95
N ARG A 59 -12.22 -4.76 -21.31
CA ARG A 59 -12.34 -4.11 -22.62
C ARG A 59 -11.63 -4.87 -23.74
N GLY A 60 -10.99 -6.00 -23.46
CA GLY A 60 -10.29 -6.81 -24.44
C GLY A 60 -8.91 -6.27 -24.84
N ASN A 61 -8.29 -5.43 -24.01
CA ASN A 61 -6.91 -5.02 -24.26
C ASN A 61 -5.97 -6.23 -24.13
N THR A 62 -5.35 -6.60 -25.24
CA THR A 62 -4.51 -7.80 -25.36
C THR A 62 -3.30 -7.80 -24.42
N GLN A 63 -2.84 -6.62 -23.99
CA GLN A 63 -1.75 -6.51 -23.01
C GLN A 63 -2.14 -7.07 -21.64
N TYR A 64 -3.43 -7.06 -21.28
CA TYR A 64 -3.94 -7.57 -20.01
C TYR A 64 -4.64 -8.93 -20.15
N THR A 65 -4.53 -9.57 -21.32
CA THR A 65 -5.03 -10.94 -21.55
C THR A 65 -3.92 -11.99 -21.56
N GLN A 66 -2.64 -11.57 -21.62
CA GLN A 66 -1.48 -12.46 -21.70
C GLN A 66 -0.65 -12.45 -20.42
N ALA A 67 0.15 -13.50 -20.21
CA ALA A 67 1.04 -13.61 -19.06
C ALA A 67 2.15 -12.57 -19.14
N ARG A 68 2.20 -11.63 -18.18
CA ARG A 68 3.25 -10.60 -18.14
C ARG A 68 3.38 -9.93 -16.78
N THR A 69 4.49 -9.24 -16.59
CA THR A 69 4.70 -8.29 -15.49
C THR A 69 4.22 -6.89 -15.89
N LEU A 70 3.64 -6.18 -14.93
CA LEU A 70 3.29 -4.77 -15.04
C LEU A 70 4.39 -3.95 -14.37
N THR A 71 4.95 -3.01 -15.14
CA THR A 71 5.99 -2.08 -14.67
C THR A 71 5.41 -1.00 -13.78
N SER A 72 6.25 -0.30 -13.01
CA SER A 72 5.84 0.84 -12.19
C SER A 72 5.15 1.93 -13.04
N ASP A 73 5.69 2.24 -14.22
CA ASP A 73 5.06 3.23 -15.11
C ASP A 73 3.67 2.83 -15.59
N GLU A 74 3.45 1.55 -15.88
CA GLU A 74 2.12 1.05 -16.26
C GLU A 74 1.16 1.13 -15.07
N LEU A 75 1.58 0.73 -13.88
CA LEU A 75 0.78 0.87 -12.66
C LEU A 75 0.44 2.34 -12.37
N ARG A 76 1.36 3.25 -12.68
CA ARG A 76 1.16 4.69 -12.59
C ARG A 76 0.08 5.19 -13.54
N LEU A 77 0.13 4.79 -14.81
CA LEU A 77 -0.89 5.15 -15.78
C LEU A 77 -2.27 4.60 -15.39
N LEU A 78 -2.31 3.36 -14.88
CA LEU A 78 -3.53 2.72 -14.43
C LEU A 78 -4.14 3.43 -13.22
N ALA A 79 -3.35 3.75 -12.20
CA ALA A 79 -3.80 4.49 -11.02
C ALA A 79 -4.15 5.97 -11.30
N GLN A 80 -3.50 6.60 -12.29
CA GLN A 80 -3.77 8.00 -12.66
C GLN A 80 -5.19 8.21 -13.20
N SER A 81 -5.77 7.19 -13.85
CA SER A 81 -7.17 7.23 -14.27
C SER A 81 -8.16 7.41 -13.10
N ALA A 82 -7.73 7.11 -11.86
CA ALA A 82 -8.49 7.33 -10.63
C ALA A 82 -8.16 8.66 -9.91
N GLY A 83 -7.32 9.53 -10.49
CA GLY A 83 -7.09 10.89 -9.98
C GLY A 83 -6.10 11.01 -8.82
N ARG A 84 -5.20 10.04 -8.61
CA ARG A 84 -4.18 10.08 -7.54
C ARG A 84 -3.08 11.10 -7.84
N ARG A 85 -2.74 11.94 -6.85
CA ARG A 85 -1.64 12.92 -6.91
C ARG A 85 -0.27 12.37 -6.49
N ASN A 86 -0.23 11.38 -5.60
CA ASN A 86 1.03 10.80 -5.11
C ASN A 86 1.38 9.57 -5.94
N ASP A 87 2.53 9.63 -6.61
CA ASP A 87 3.04 8.49 -7.35
C ASP A 87 3.75 7.51 -6.40
N LEU A 88 3.10 6.38 -6.15
CA LEU A 88 3.61 5.29 -5.30
C LEU A 88 3.94 4.04 -6.13
N SER A 89 3.96 4.16 -7.45
CA SER A 89 4.17 3.02 -8.37
C SER A 89 5.52 2.32 -8.18
N ALA A 90 6.57 3.06 -7.82
CA ALA A 90 7.91 2.49 -7.64
C ALA A 90 7.99 1.46 -6.50
N ALA A 91 7.06 1.51 -5.54
CA ALA A 91 6.96 0.55 -4.45
C ALA A 91 6.08 -0.66 -4.80
N LEU A 92 5.49 -0.69 -6.01
CA LEU A 92 4.56 -1.73 -6.44
C LEU A 92 5.10 -2.49 -7.65
N THR A 93 4.63 -3.71 -7.80
CA THR A 93 4.85 -4.54 -8.98
C THR A 93 3.58 -5.31 -9.25
N GLY A 94 3.22 -5.47 -10.53
CA GLY A 94 2.03 -6.23 -10.91
C GLY A 94 2.36 -7.41 -11.81
N ASP A 95 1.43 -8.34 -11.89
CA ASP A 95 1.45 -9.46 -12.82
C ASP A 95 0.06 -9.74 -13.36
N VAL A 96 0.03 -10.18 -14.61
CA VAL A 96 -1.14 -10.73 -15.28
C VAL A 96 -0.85 -12.19 -15.56
N VAL A 97 -1.75 -13.07 -15.18
CA VAL A 97 -1.63 -14.53 -15.35
C VAL A 97 -2.93 -15.07 -15.94
N PRO A 98 -2.93 -15.57 -17.20
CA PRO A 98 -4.08 -16.25 -17.78
C PRO A 98 -4.46 -17.48 -16.94
N GLN A 99 -5.75 -17.63 -16.64
CA GLN A 99 -6.29 -18.76 -15.88
C GLN A 99 -6.98 -19.80 -16.79
N GLY A 100 -7.14 -19.48 -18.08
CA GLY A 100 -7.93 -20.30 -19.01
C GLY A 100 -9.43 -20.32 -18.68
N GLY A 101 -10.17 -21.16 -19.40
CA GLY A 101 -11.62 -21.31 -19.29
C GLY A 101 -12.40 -20.72 -20.47
N ASN A 102 -13.71 -21.00 -20.50
CA ASN A 102 -14.65 -20.44 -21.46
C ASN A 102 -15.88 -19.89 -20.71
N PRO A 103 -16.07 -18.55 -20.63
CA PRO A 103 -15.23 -17.51 -21.23
C PRO A 103 -13.82 -17.43 -20.58
N PRO A 104 -12.82 -16.92 -21.32
CA PRO A 104 -11.44 -16.82 -20.85
C PRO A 104 -11.33 -15.90 -19.63
N ARG A 105 -10.43 -16.26 -18.70
CA ARG A 105 -10.19 -15.51 -17.47
C ARG A 105 -8.71 -15.20 -17.29
N VAL A 106 -8.44 -14.06 -16.68
CA VAL A 106 -7.09 -13.65 -16.26
C VAL A 106 -7.11 -13.30 -14.78
N ARG A 107 -6.02 -13.62 -14.09
CA ARG A 107 -5.76 -13.13 -12.75
C ARG A 107 -4.76 -11.99 -12.85
N ILE A 108 -5.11 -10.85 -12.27
CA ILE A 108 -4.23 -9.69 -12.16
C ILE A 108 -3.85 -9.58 -10.69
N SER A 109 -2.56 -9.48 -10.38
CA SER A 109 -2.08 -9.31 -9.02
C SER A 109 -1.21 -8.06 -8.92
N ILE A 110 -1.29 -7.35 -7.80
CA ILE A 110 -0.42 -6.23 -7.45
C ILE A 110 0.16 -6.48 -6.07
N ARG A 111 1.47 -6.30 -5.97
CA ARG A 111 2.29 -6.63 -4.79
C ARG A 111 3.20 -5.47 -4.44
N GLY A 112 3.46 -5.30 -3.14
CA GLY A 112 4.36 -4.30 -2.60
C GLY A 112 4.58 -4.50 -1.10
N PRO A 113 5.30 -3.57 -0.43
CA PRO A 113 5.52 -3.63 1.01
C PRO A 113 4.21 -3.75 1.81
N GLY A 114 3.99 -4.91 2.42
CA GLY A 114 2.79 -5.18 3.23
C GLY A 114 1.48 -5.27 2.43
N ILE A 115 1.52 -5.38 1.10
CA ILE A 115 0.35 -5.42 0.22
C ILE A 115 0.50 -6.56 -0.78
N ALA A 116 -0.54 -7.39 -0.87
CA ALA A 116 -0.74 -8.35 -1.93
C ALA A 116 -2.24 -8.43 -2.22
N ILE A 117 -2.65 -7.89 -3.35
CA ILE A 117 -4.04 -7.92 -3.82
C ILE A 117 -4.10 -8.57 -5.19
N SER A 118 -5.19 -9.25 -5.47
CA SER A 118 -5.40 -9.89 -6.77
C SER A 118 -6.88 -9.96 -7.11
N GLU A 119 -7.18 -9.89 -8.39
CA GLU A 119 -8.52 -10.01 -8.92
C GLU A 119 -8.53 -10.96 -10.12
N VAL A 120 -9.60 -11.75 -10.26
CA VAL A 120 -9.81 -12.59 -11.43
C VAL A 120 -10.91 -11.98 -12.28
N VAL A 121 -10.59 -11.74 -13.54
CA VAL A 121 -11.41 -10.97 -14.47
C VAL A 121 -11.71 -11.83 -15.69
N THR A 122 -12.98 -11.86 -16.09
CA THR A 122 -13.40 -12.48 -17.35
C THR A 122 -13.08 -11.51 -18.50
N VAL A 123 -12.41 -12.02 -19.53
CA VAL A 123 -12.03 -11.23 -20.71
C VAL A 123 -12.87 -11.62 -21.93
N PRO A 124 -13.11 -10.71 -22.88
CA PRO A 124 -13.78 -11.04 -24.12
C PRO A 124 -12.96 -12.07 -24.93
N GLY A 125 -13.61 -13.07 -25.54
CA GLY A 125 -12.94 -14.00 -26.48
C GLY A 125 -13.18 -15.50 -26.29
N GLY A 126 -14.30 -15.91 -25.69
CA GLY A 126 -14.73 -17.33 -25.69
C GLY A 126 -15.55 -17.65 -26.94
N THR A 127 -15.31 -18.80 -27.57
CA THR A 127 -16.24 -19.38 -28.54
C THR A 127 -17.39 -20.06 -27.80
N PRO A 128 -18.67 -19.97 -28.24
CA PRO A 128 -19.68 -20.94 -27.80
C PRO A 128 -19.26 -22.38 -28.12
#